data_AF-A0A1V5LSB6-F1
#
_entry.id   AF-A0A1V5LSB6-F1
#
_cell.length_a   1.000
_cell.length_b   1.000
_cell.length_c   1.000
_cell.angle_alpha   90.00
_cell.angle_beta   90.00
_cell.angle_gamma   90.00
#
_symmetry.space_group_name_H-M   'P 1'
#
loop_
_entity.id
_entity.type
_entity.pdbx_description
1 polymer ?
#
loop_
_entity_poly.entity_id
_entity_poly.type
_entity_poly.pdbx_seq_one_letter_code
_entity_poly.pdbx_strand_id
1 'polypeptide(L)' 'MKFTSRKFLLTLGVVMVAVGGALTGEITWSQTVWATVTAVLGYVGIEGVRDIKATP' A
#
# COMPACT_ATOMS: atom_id res chain seq x y z
N MET A 1 -14.94 5.93 -10.99
CA MET A 1 -13.94 5.72 -9.92
C MET A 1 -12.91 6.85 -9.97
N LYS A 2 -12.97 7.83 -9.06
CA LYS A 2 -11.90 8.81 -8.92
C LYS A 2 -10.78 8.14 -8.11
N PHE A 3 -9.70 7.75 -8.78
CA PHE A 3 -8.49 7.16 -8.17
C PHE A 3 -7.79 8.10 -7.16
N THR A 4 -8.30 9.29 -6.93
CA THR A 4 -7.82 10.26 -5.95
C THR A 4 -8.36 9.99 -4.54
N SER A 5 -8.41 8.72 -4.12
CA SER A 5 -8.66 8.40 -2.71
C SER A 5 -7.37 8.71 -1.94
N ARG A 6 -7.44 9.56 -0.91
CA ARG A 6 -6.30 9.90 -0.04
C ARG A 6 -5.56 8.64 0.45
N LYS A 7 -6.31 7.54 0.67
CA LYS A 7 -5.76 6.24 1.08
C LYS A 7 -4.92 5.57 0.00
N PHE A 8 -5.33 5.67 -1.27
CA PHE A 8 -4.56 5.16 -2.39
C PHE A 8 -3.23 5.91 -2.51
N LEU A 9 -3.26 7.25 -2.44
CA LEU A 9 -2.05 8.08 -2.47
C LEU A 9 -1.11 7.80 -1.28
N LEU A 10 -1.65 7.58 -0.09
CA LEU A 10 -0.85 7.18 1.08
C LEU A 10 -0.20 5.81 0.87
N THR A 11 -0.94 4.85 0.33
CA THR A 11 -0.41 3.51 0.04
C THR A 11 0.70 3.59 -1.00
N LEU A 12 0.50 4.38 -2.06
CA LEU A 12 1.52 4.63 -3.07
C LEU A 12 2.78 5.28 -2.45
N GLY A 13 2.60 6.25 -1.56
CA GLY A 13 3.70 6.89 -0.83
C GLY A 13 4.51 5.91 0.01
N VAL A 14 3.85 4.99 0.72
CA VAL A 14 4.52 3.94 1.51
C VAL A 14 5.36 3.03 0.61
N VAL A 15 4.83 2.64 -0.56
CA VAL A 15 5.57 1.83 -1.54
C VAL A 15 6.78 2.60 -2.06
N MET A 16 6.64 3.89 -2.38
CA MET A 16 7.76 4.72 -2.83
C MET A 16 8.85 4.86 -1.77
N VAL A 17 8.49 5.03 -0.49
CA VAL A 17 9.45 5.08 0.62
C VAL A 17 10.17 3.74 0.78
N ALA A 18 9.45 2.62 0.70
CA ALA A 18 10.05 1.29 0.81
C ALA A 18 11.02 0.99 -0.34
N VAL A 19 10.70 1.42 -1.56
CA VAL A 19 11.61 1.29 -2.72
C VAL A 19 12.81 2.21 -2.55
N GLY A 20 12.60 3.46 -2.13
CA GLY A 20 13.68 4.41 -1.83
C GLY A 20 14.66 3.86 -0.81
N GLY A 21 14.18 3.28 0.29
CA GLY A 21 15.02 2.68 1.33
C GLY A 21 15.85 1.49 0.86
N ALA A 22 15.34 0.69 -0.09
CA ALA A 22 16.13 -0.38 -0.70
C ALA A 22 17.21 0.15 -1.63
N LEU A 23 16.90 1.21 -2.40
CA LEU A 23 17.86 1.83 -3.31
C LEU A 23 19.01 2.52 -2.57
N THR A 24 18.76 3.05 -1.36
CA THR A 24 19.80 3.64 -0.51
C THR A 24 20.53 2.62 0.37
N GLY A 25 20.10 1.36 0.37
CA GLY A 25 20.70 0.29 1.18
C GLY A 25 20.32 0.30 2.66
N GLU A 26 19.36 1.13 3.06
CA GLU A 26 18.85 1.21 4.45
C GLU A 26 18.04 -0.03 4.84
N ILE A 27 17.39 -0.65 3.86
CA ILE A 27 16.64 -1.91 4.03
C ILE A 27 16.95 -2.90 2.91
N THR A 28 16.76 -4.18 3.20
CA THR A 28 16.95 -5.24 2.20
C THR A 28 15.77 -5.30 1.23
N TRP A 29 16.02 -5.76 0.00
CA TRP A 29 14.97 -5.95 -1.00
C TRP A 29 13.85 -6.89 -0.53
N SER A 30 14.18 -7.89 0.30
CA SER A 30 13.18 -8.76 0.91
C SER A 30 12.22 -7.97 1.81
N GLN A 31 12.74 -7.08 2.66
CA GLN A 31 11.93 -6.22 3.51
C GLN A 31 11.08 -5.24 2.70
N THR A 32 11.61 -4.66 1.62
CA THR A 32 10.87 -3.78 0.72
C THR A 32 9.68 -4.49 0.05
N VAL A 33 9.88 -5.72 -0.41
CA VAL A 33 8.80 -6.53 -1.00
C VAL A 33 7.72 -6.79 0.04
N TRP A 34 8.08 -7.25 1.25
CA TRP A 34 7.11 -7.49 2.32
C TRP A 34 6.37 -6.22 2.76
N ALA A 35 7.06 -5.09 2.89
CA ALA A 35 6.46 -3.81 3.23
C ALA A 35 5.45 -3.36 2.16
N THR A 36 5.81 -3.53 0.88
CA THR A 36 4.95 -3.21 -0.26
C THR A 36 3.71 -4.09 -0.30
N VAL A 37 3.89 -5.42 -0.17
CA VAL A 37 2.78 -6.39 -0.13
C VAL A 37 1.84 -6.08 1.03
N THR A 38 2.38 -5.80 2.22
CA THR A 38 1.57 -5.49 3.41
C THR A 38 0.80 -4.18 3.25
N ALA A 39 1.41 -3.16 2.65
CA ALA A 39 0.74 -1.88 2.37
C ALA A 39 -0.43 -2.05 1.38
N VAL A 40 -0.20 -2.81 0.30
CA VAL A 40 -1.23 -3.08 -0.71
C VAL A 40 -2.35 -3.96 -0.13
N LEU A 41 -2.02 -5.03 0.58
CA LEU A 41 -3.02 -5.88 1.24
C LEU A 41 -3.79 -5.13 2.32
N GLY A 42 -3.14 -4.23 3.07
CA GLY A 42 -3.82 -3.36 4.02
C GLY A 42 -4.82 -2.42 3.33
N TYR A 43 -4.43 -1.82 2.21
CA TYR A 43 -5.32 -0.98 1.41
C TYR A 43 -6.51 -1.77 0.85
N VAL A 44 -6.23 -2.89 0.18
CA VAL A 44 -7.27 -3.75 -0.42
C VAL A 44 -8.15 -4.38 0.66
N GLY A 45 -7.61 -4.78 1.80
CA GLY A 45 -8.39 -5.29 2.92
C GLY A 45 -9.35 -4.24 3.47
N ILE A 46 -8.89 -2.99 3.66
CA ILE A 46 -9.74 -1.90 4.17
C ILE A 46 -10.81 -1.48 3.15
N GLU A 47 -10.46 -1.36 1.87
CA GLU A 47 -11.41 -0.96 0.83
C GLU A 47 -12.33 -2.12 0.42
N GLY A 48 -11.84 -3.35 0.38
CA GLY A 48 -12.64 -4.56 0.14
C GLY A 48 -13.67 -4.82 1.24
N VAL A 49 -13.32 -4.59 2.52
CA VAL A 49 -14.29 -4.61 3.62
C VAL A 49 -15.35 -3.51 3.46
N ARG A 50 -14.99 -2.34 2.94
CA ARG A 50 -15.95 -1.27 2.65
C ARG A 50 -16.91 -1.65 1.52
N ASP A 51 -16.44 -2.31 0.48
CA ASP A 51 -17.30 -2.80 -0.60
C ASP A 51 -18.29 -3.88 -0.09
N ILE A 52 -17.83 -4.82 0.75
CA ILE A 52 -18.72 -5.82 1.38
C ILE A 52 -19.80 -5.13 2.22
N LYS A 53 -19.44 -4.09 2.99
CA LYS A 53 -20.40 -3.35 3.84
C LYS A 53 -21.36 -2.44 3.06
N ALA A 54 -21.01 -2.06 1.84
CA ALA A 54 -21.84 -1.22 0.98
C ALA A 54 -22.80 -2.03 0.11
N THR A 55 -22.73 -3.36 0.16
CA THR A 55 -23.67 -4.25 -0.52
C THR A 55 -24.95 -4.37 0.34
N PRO A 56 -26.15 -4.03 -0.18
CA PRO A 56 -27.41 -4.06 0.56
C PRO A 56 -27.86 -5.48 0.93
#